data_AF-A0A7Z3CEM6-F1
#
_entry.id   AF-A0A7Z3CEM6-F1
#
_cell.length_a   1.000
_cell.length_b   1.000
_cell.length_c   1.000
_cell.angle_alpha   90.00
_cell.angle_beta   90.00
_cell.angle_gamma   90.00
#
_symmetry.space_group_name_H-M   'P 1'
#
loop_
_entity.id
_entity.type
_entity.pdbx_description
1 polymer ?
#
loop_
_entity_poly.entity_id
_entity_poly.type
_entity_poly.pdbx_seq_one_letter_code
_entity_poly.pdbx_strand_id
1 'polypeptide(L)'
;MIDPATGMRPGERYSVESLERAHQFPGFFLDGKYYLGPELLTAVGWLEGQRFIYDALDATGEPVFPGRAAGDIKDLTLTLVDGTRLALTRIDAWAAGEALPRQPGERRKRHDRPGVLAVAAMLLLGGCCLAALRRARR
;
A
#
# COMPACT_ATOMS: atom_id res chain seq x y z
N MET A 1 -4.62 -18.20 12.72
CA MET A 1 -5.27 -17.84 11.43
C MET A 1 -5.94 -16.50 11.64
N ILE A 2 -5.74 -15.53 10.74
CA ILE A 2 -6.41 -14.23 10.84
C ILE A 2 -7.90 -14.45 10.61
N ASP A 3 -8.74 -13.81 11.43
CA ASP A 3 -10.20 -13.84 11.25
C ASP A 3 -10.56 -13.14 9.92
N PRO A 4 -11.25 -13.82 8.97
CA PRO A 4 -11.65 -13.22 7.70
C PRO A 4 -12.48 -11.95 7.84
N ALA A 5 -13.23 -11.78 8.94
CA ALA A 5 -14.04 -10.59 9.18
C ALA A 5 -13.21 -9.32 9.34
N THR A 6 -11.92 -9.44 9.65
CA THR A 6 -11.01 -8.29 9.71
C THR A 6 -10.76 -7.66 8.34
N GLY A 7 -10.98 -8.40 7.24
CA GLY A 7 -10.66 -7.98 5.88
C GLY A 7 -9.18 -8.12 5.51
N MET A 8 -8.30 -8.45 6.46
CA MET A 8 -6.87 -8.66 6.21
C MET A 8 -6.61 -10.02 5.58
N ARG A 9 -5.57 -10.09 4.74
CA ARG A 9 -5.13 -11.34 4.11
C ARG A 9 -3.78 -11.80 4.66
N PRO A 10 -3.54 -13.13 4.74
CA PRO A 10 -2.24 -13.68 5.10
C PRO A 10 -1.13 -13.18 4.16
N GLY A 11 0.05 -12.88 4.73
CA GLY A 11 1.23 -12.41 4.02
C GLY A 11 1.19 -10.94 3.57
N GLU A 12 0.06 -10.25 3.70
CA GLU A 12 -0.06 -8.83 3.40
C GLU A 12 0.19 -7.96 4.64
N ARG A 13 0.68 -6.74 4.41
CA ARG A 13 0.91 -5.75 5.47
C ARG A 13 -0.14 -4.65 5.44
N TYR A 14 -0.58 -4.23 6.62
CA TYR A 14 -1.58 -3.18 6.77
C TYR A 14 -1.14 -2.16 7.83
N SER A 15 -1.16 -0.87 7.49
CA SER A 15 -0.97 0.23 8.45
C SER A 15 -2.31 0.82 8.85
N VAL A 16 -2.42 1.30 10.08
CA VAL A 16 -3.59 2.07 10.52
C VAL A 16 -3.42 3.52 10.06
N GLU A 17 -4.45 4.10 9.46
CA GLU A 17 -4.43 5.51 9.07
C GLU A 17 -4.41 6.42 10.28
N SER A 18 -3.50 7.39 10.25
CA SER A 18 -3.35 8.41 11.29
C SER A 18 -4.39 9.51 11.15
N LEU A 19 -5.12 9.78 12.23
CA LEU A 19 -5.94 10.99 12.40
C LEU A 19 -5.31 11.88 13.46
N GLU A 20 -5.35 13.21 13.30
CA GLU A 20 -4.64 14.16 14.19
C GLU A 20 -5.02 14.04 15.68
N ARG A 21 -6.26 13.61 15.98
CA ARG A 21 -6.79 13.53 17.35
C ARG A 21 -6.94 12.10 17.87
N ALA A 22 -6.48 11.10 17.12
CA ALA A 22 -6.54 9.71 17.52
C ALA A 22 -5.16 9.21 17.98
N HIS A 23 -5.13 8.10 18.71
CA HIS A 23 -3.88 7.43 19.04
C HIS A 23 -3.13 7.05 17.75
N GLN A 24 -1.83 7.33 17.73
CA GLN A 24 -0.98 7.05 16.58
C GLN A 24 -0.48 5.62 16.61
N PHE A 25 -0.65 4.92 15.50
CA PHE A 25 -0.21 3.55 15.30
C PHE A 25 0.89 3.54 14.25
N PRO A 26 2.17 3.75 14.62
CA PRO A 26 3.26 3.95 13.66
C PRO A 26 3.71 2.67 12.93
N GLY A 27 3.14 1.54 13.30
CA GLY A 27 3.53 0.21 12.86
C GLY A 27 2.64 -0.36 11.77
N PHE A 28 2.69 -1.68 11.64
CA PHE A 28 1.87 -2.43 10.68
C PHE A 28 1.48 -3.80 11.22
N PHE A 29 0.33 -4.29 10.75
CA PHE A 29 -0.07 -5.68 10.88
C PHE A 29 0.60 -6.54 9.82
N LEU A 30 1.06 -7.72 10.21
CA LEU A 30 1.47 -8.82 9.35
C LEU A 30 1.05 -10.13 10.02
N ASP A 31 0.26 -10.93 9.32
CA ASP A 31 -0.20 -12.24 9.80
C ASP A 31 -0.86 -12.20 11.20
N GLY A 32 -1.60 -11.12 11.48
CA GLY A 32 -2.32 -10.91 12.73
C GLY A 32 -1.44 -10.45 13.89
N LYS A 33 -0.15 -10.19 13.66
CA LYS A 33 0.76 -9.56 14.63
C LYS A 33 1.00 -8.11 14.22
N TYR A 34 1.22 -7.25 15.20
CA TYR A 34 1.48 -5.84 15.00
C TYR A 34 2.92 -5.49 15.41
N TYR A 35 3.66 -4.89 14.48
CA TYR A 35 5.08 -4.56 14.61
C TYR A 35 5.27 -3.05 14.46
N LEU A 36 6.14 -2.44 15.27
CA LEU A 36 6.40 -0.99 15.17
C LEU A 36 7.33 -0.62 14.01
N GLY A 37 8.01 -1.59 13.40
CA GLY A 37 8.93 -1.41 12.30
C GLY A 37 9.42 -2.76 11.77
N PRO A 38 9.90 -2.84 10.51
CA PRO A 38 10.33 -4.10 9.91
C PRO A 38 11.61 -4.66 10.53
N GLU A 39 12.42 -3.82 11.19
CA GLU A 39 13.62 -4.21 11.93
C GLU A 39 13.29 -4.85 13.28
N LEU A 40 12.07 -4.62 13.78
CA LEU A 40 11.65 -5.10 15.08
C LEU A 40 11.09 -6.51 14.96
N LEU A 41 11.87 -7.47 15.47
CA LEU A 41 11.49 -8.89 15.50
C LEU A 41 10.44 -9.21 16.57
N THR A 42 10.14 -8.26 17.46
CA THR A 42 9.16 -8.41 18.54
C THR A 42 7.87 -7.69 18.17
N ALA A 43 6.79 -8.46 18.05
CA ALA A 43 5.45 -7.90 17.93
C ALA A 43 5.04 -7.25 19.25
N VAL A 44 4.46 -6.05 19.18
CA VAL A 44 3.92 -5.32 20.35
C VAL A 44 2.40 -5.38 20.43
N GLY A 45 1.77 -6.11 19.52
CA GLY A 45 0.34 -6.35 19.51
C GLY A 45 -0.03 -7.52 18.62
N TRP A 46 -1.26 -8.00 18.75
CA TRP A 46 -1.78 -9.12 17.98
C TRP A 46 -3.30 -9.11 17.93
N LEU A 47 -3.87 -9.89 17.02
CA LEU A 47 -5.30 -10.09 16.90
C LEU A 47 -5.75 -11.35 17.66
N GLU A 48 -6.79 -11.19 18.46
CA GLU A 48 -7.58 -12.28 19.04
C GLU A 48 -8.96 -12.29 18.36
N GLY A 49 -9.07 -13.05 17.27
CA GLY A 49 -10.20 -12.92 16.35
C GLY A 49 -10.18 -11.56 15.67
N GLN A 50 -11.16 -10.72 15.98
CA GLN A 50 -11.23 -9.32 15.53
C GLN A 50 -10.65 -8.33 16.54
N ARG A 51 -10.42 -8.74 17.80
CA ARG A 51 -9.95 -7.85 18.86
C ARG A 51 -8.46 -7.57 18.68
N PHE A 52 -8.08 -6.30 18.64
CA PHE A 52 -6.69 -5.87 18.60
C PHE A 52 -6.14 -5.67 20.01
N ILE A 53 -5.27 -6.59 20.42
CA ILE A 53 -4.46 -6.48 21.63
C ILE A 53 -3.21 -5.66 21.30
N TYR A 54 -3.00 -4.58 22.06
CA TYR A 54 -1.87 -3.66 21.94
C TYR A 54 -1.16 -3.57 23.29
N ASP A 55 0.02 -4.18 23.36
CA ASP A 55 0.83 -4.34 24.55
C ASP A 55 1.98 -3.33 24.63
N ALA A 56 1.76 -2.12 24.11
CA ALA A 56 2.68 -1.01 24.33
C ALA A 56 2.43 -0.39 25.71
N LEU A 57 3.52 -0.04 26.38
CA LEU A 57 3.50 0.69 27.64
C LEU A 57 3.81 2.18 27.37
N ASP A 58 3.24 3.05 28.17
CA ASP A 58 3.55 4.48 28.16
C ASP A 58 4.85 4.79 28.93
N ALA A 59 5.18 6.07 29.05
CA ALA A 59 6.39 6.53 29.75
C ALA A 59 6.40 6.21 31.26
N THR A 60 5.24 5.89 31.84
CA THR A 60 5.12 5.48 33.24
C THR A 60 5.19 3.97 33.43
N GLY A 61 5.20 3.21 32.34
CA GLY A 61 5.18 1.75 32.35
C GLY A 61 3.77 1.15 32.40
N GLU A 62 2.73 1.98 32.27
CA GLU A 62 1.34 1.53 32.25
C GLU A 62 0.89 1.19 30.82
N PRO A 63 -0.03 0.23 30.62
CA PRO A 63 -0.57 -0.06 29.30
C PRO A 63 -1.23 1.16 28.66
N VAL A 64 -0.91 1.40 27.38
CA VAL A 64 -1.49 2.50 26.60
C VAL A 64 -3.02 2.42 26.51
N PHE A 65 -3.57 1.20 26.45
CA PHE A 65 -5.01 0.96 26.49
C PHE A 65 -5.38 0.12 27.72
N PRO A 66 -6.48 0.43 28.42
CA PRO A 66 -6.99 -0.39 29.50
C PRO A 66 -7.22 -1.84 29.06
N GLY A 67 -6.73 -2.80 29.85
CA GLY A 67 -6.83 -4.22 29.50
C GLY A 67 -6.05 -4.61 28.24
N ARG A 68 -5.15 -3.74 27.76
CA ARG A 68 -4.34 -3.92 26.53
C ARG A 68 -5.18 -4.08 25.26
N ALA A 69 -6.47 -3.77 25.30
CA ALA A 69 -7.35 -3.87 24.13
C ALA A 69 -7.49 -2.49 23.48
N ALA A 70 -6.89 -2.32 22.29
CA ALA A 70 -7.01 -1.06 21.55
C ALA A 70 -8.41 -0.90 20.93
N GLY A 71 -9.02 -2.01 20.50
CA GLY A 71 -10.32 -2.01 19.84
C GLY A 71 -10.60 -3.29 19.06
N ASP A 72 -11.52 -3.19 18.10
CA ASP A 72 -11.96 -4.30 17.25
C ASP A 72 -11.82 -3.92 15.77
N ILE A 73 -11.31 -4.86 14.96
CA ILE A 73 -11.07 -4.69 13.53
C ILE A 73 -12.08 -5.47 12.73
N LYS A 74 -12.80 -4.76 11.85
CA LYS A 74 -13.74 -5.35 10.91
C LYS A 74 -13.67 -4.61 9.58
N ASP A 75 -13.67 -5.36 8.47
CA ASP A 75 -13.68 -4.80 7.11
C ASP A 75 -12.62 -3.71 6.90
N LEU A 76 -11.38 -3.99 7.33
CA LEU A 76 -10.24 -3.06 7.31
C LEU A 76 -10.51 -1.73 8.04
N THR A 77 -11.33 -1.76 9.10
CA THR A 77 -11.56 -0.61 9.98
C THR A 77 -11.32 -1.01 11.42
N LEU A 78 -10.40 -0.34 12.10
CA LEU A 78 -10.20 -0.43 13.55
C LEU A 78 -11.18 0.54 14.22
N THR A 79 -12.08 0.00 15.04
CA THR A 79 -12.90 0.79 15.96
C THR A 79 -12.26 0.71 17.34
N LEU A 80 -11.70 1.83 17.80
CA LEU A 80 -11.06 1.93 19.11
C LEU A 80 -12.09 1.80 20.24
N VAL A 81 -11.60 1.52 21.45
CA VAL A 81 -12.43 1.41 22.67
C VAL A 81 -13.23 2.68 22.99
N ASP A 82 -12.80 3.84 22.50
CA ASP A 82 -13.51 5.12 22.63
C ASP A 82 -14.53 5.37 21.50
N GLY A 83 -14.66 4.43 20.55
CA GLY A 83 -15.54 4.53 19.39
C GLY A 83 -14.92 5.17 18.15
N THR A 84 -13.69 5.69 18.23
CA THR A 84 -12.97 6.28 17.09
C THR A 84 -12.73 5.22 16.01
N ARG A 85 -12.94 5.58 14.74
CA ARG A 85 -12.78 4.67 13.60
C ARG A 85 -11.58 5.07 12.76
N LEU A 86 -10.63 4.14 12.59
CA LEU A 86 -9.42 4.32 11.80
C LEU A 86 -9.39 3.27 10.69
N ALA A 87 -9.18 3.68 9.46
CA ALA A 87 -9.05 2.74 8.34
C ALA A 87 -7.71 2.02 8.40
N LEU A 88 -7.68 0.78 7.90
CA LEU A 88 -6.46 0.04 7.64
C LEU A 88 -6.19 0.06 6.14
N THR A 89 -4.98 0.45 5.77
CA THR A 89 -4.54 0.54 4.38
C THR A 89 -3.42 -0.45 4.13
N ARG A 90 -3.55 -1.24 3.05
CA ARG A 90 -2.50 -2.18 2.64
C ARG A 90 -1.25 -1.42 2.21
N ILE A 91 -0.09 -1.87 2.67
CA ILE A 91 1.22 -1.30 2.30
C ILE A 91 2.04 -2.35 1.54
N ASP A 92 2.50 -1.99 0.34
CA ASP A 92 3.26 -2.91 -0.52
C ASP A 92 4.79 -2.85 -0.22
N ALA A 93 5.27 -1.70 0.27
CA ALA A 93 6.65 -1.51 0.74
C ALA A 93 6.65 -0.62 1.99
N TRP A 94 7.51 -0.93 2.97
CA TRP A 94 7.74 -0.02 4.08
C TRP A 94 8.46 1.21 3.52
N ALA A 95 7.78 2.34 3.46
CA ALA A 95 8.42 3.61 3.15
C ALA A 95 9.34 3.92 4.34
N ALA A 96 10.61 3.59 4.20
CA ALA A 96 11.61 3.95 5.17
C ALA A 96 11.66 5.47 5.30
N GLY A 97 11.37 5.97 6.50
CA GLY A 97 11.55 7.37 6.85
C GLY A 97 10.28 8.19 6.74
N GLU A 98 9.89 8.71 7.89
CA GLU A 98 9.34 10.04 8.12
C GLU A 98 8.86 10.78 6.87
N ALA A 99 7.57 11.15 6.89
CA ALA A 99 7.05 12.18 6.02
C ALA A 99 7.84 13.49 6.22
N LEU A 100 8.88 13.70 5.41
CA LEU A 100 9.28 15.05 5.05
C LEU A 100 8.03 15.78 4.56
N PRO A 101 7.81 17.04 4.96
CA PRO A 101 6.62 17.77 4.58
C PRO A 101 6.47 17.71 3.06
N ARG A 102 5.36 17.15 2.57
CA ARG A 102 5.04 17.13 1.15
C ARG A 102 5.01 18.57 0.67
N GLN A 103 6.02 18.97 -0.11
CA GLN A 103 5.99 20.26 -0.77
C GLN A 103 4.76 20.30 -1.70
N PRO A 104 3.91 21.33 -1.61
CA PRO A 104 2.78 21.46 -2.52
C PRO A 104 3.33 21.92 -3.87
N GLY A 105 3.62 20.97 -4.76
CA GLY A 105 4.29 21.35 -6.01
C GLY A 105 4.52 20.27 -7.06
N GLU A 106 3.99 19.06 -6.94
CA GLU A 106 4.05 18.10 -8.05
C GLU A 106 2.66 17.84 -8.64
N ARG A 107 2.37 18.66 -9.65
CA ARG A 107 1.31 18.45 -10.62
C ARG A 107 1.57 17.09 -11.28
N ARG A 108 0.87 16.06 -10.79
CA ARG A 108 0.90 14.69 -11.30
C ARG A 108 0.60 14.71 -12.80
N LYS A 109 1.63 14.74 -13.66
CA LYS A 109 1.46 14.42 -15.07
C LYS A 109 1.05 12.95 -15.10
N ARG A 110 -0.21 12.72 -15.46
CA ARG A 110 -0.70 11.41 -15.87
C ARG A 110 0.34 10.82 -16.81
N HIS A 111 0.95 9.73 -16.38
CA HIS A 111 1.76 8.88 -17.22
C HIS A 111 0.79 8.23 -18.20
N ASP A 112 0.66 8.81 -19.39
CA ASP A 112 0.04 8.16 -20.52
C ASP A 112 0.84 6.89 -20.82
N ARG A 113 0.14 5.76 -20.74
CA ARG A 113 0.66 4.44 -21.11
C ARG A 113 1.12 4.51 -22.58
N PRO A 114 2.37 4.12 -22.92
CA PRO A 114 2.71 3.90 -24.31
C PRO A 114 2.08 2.56 -24.71
N GLY A 115 0.90 2.65 -25.32
CA GLY A 115 0.29 1.54 -26.02
C GLY A 115 1.19 1.14 -27.19
N VAL A 116 1.78 -0.05 -27.06
CA VAL A 116 2.36 -0.86 -28.12
C VAL A 116 1.52 -0.74 -29.40
N LEU A 117 2.07 -0.16 -30.47
CA LEU A 117 1.69 -0.34 -31.87
C LEU A 117 2.60 0.53 -32.76
N ALA A 118 3.82 0.06 -33.00
CA ALA A 118 4.63 0.50 -34.15
C ALA A 118 5.09 -0.76 -34.88
N VAL A 119 4.14 -1.38 -35.57
CA VAL A 119 4.42 -2.44 -36.54
C VAL A 119 5.15 -1.80 -37.71
N ALA A 120 6.44 -2.13 -37.81
CA ALA A 120 7.23 -2.31 -39.02
C ALA A 120 6.76 -1.55 -40.28
N ALA A 121 7.29 -0.36 -40.49
CA ALA A 121 7.30 0.31 -41.79
C ALA A 121 8.76 0.60 -42.19
N MET A 122 9.47 -0.43 -42.62
CA MET A 122 10.76 -0.27 -43.30
C MET A 122 10.93 -1.43 -44.28
N LEU A 123 11.24 -1.09 -45.54
CA LEU A 123 11.45 -1.93 -46.73
C LEU A 123 10.27 -1.97 -47.71
N LEU A 124 10.05 -0.88 -48.45
CA LEU A 124 9.55 -0.91 -49.83
C LEU A 124 9.91 0.40 -50.59
N LEU A 125 11.18 0.82 -50.53
CA LEU A 125 11.75 1.91 -51.36
C LEU A 125 12.75 1.39 -52.41
N GLY A 126 12.61 0.14 -52.86
CA GLY A 126 13.54 -0.51 -53.78
C GLY A 126 12.93 -1.22 -54.99
N GLY A 127 11.65 -0.99 -55.32
CA GLY A 127 10.91 -1.90 -56.21
C GLY A 127 9.96 -1.29 -57.24
N CYS A 128 10.09 -0.02 -57.63
CA CYS A 128 9.18 0.60 -58.63
C CYS A 128 9.84 1.40 -59.76
N CYS A 129 11.11 1.14 -60.10
CA CYS A 129 11.76 1.77 -61.27
C CYS A 129 12.00 0.86 -62.49
N LEU A 130 11.49 -0.38 -62.53
CA LEU A 130 11.77 -1.30 -63.64
C LEU A 130 10.57 -1.72 -64.51
N ALA A 131 9.39 -1.11 -64.30
CA ALA A 131 8.20 -1.43 -65.10
C ALA A 131 7.84 -0.38 -66.18
N ALA A 132 8.52 0.78 -66.23
CA ALA A 132 8.16 1.86 -67.17
C ALA A 132 9.04 1.95 -68.44
N LEU A 133 10.18 1.24 -68.51
CA LEU A 133 11.14 1.39 -69.62
C LEU A 133 11.06 0.31 -70.72
N ARG A 134 10.06 -0.59 -70.68
CA ARG A 134 9.86 -1.60 -71.74
C ARG A 134 8.74 -1.30 -72.73
N ARG A 135 8.04 -0.16 -72.63
CA ARG A 135 6.95 0.20 -73.56
C ARG A 135 7.30 1.28 -74.60
N ALA A 136 8.56 1.70 -74.69
CA ALA A 136 9.00 2.75 -75.64
C ALA A 136 9.97 2.25 -76.72
N ARG A 137 10.10 0.92 -76.92
CA ARG A 137 10.81 0.35 -78.08
C ARG A 137 9.95 -0.71 -78.76
N ARG A 138 8.92 -0.25 -79.45
CA ARG A 138 8.44 -0.86 -80.70
C ARG A 138 8.62 0.17 -81.80
#